data_AF-A0A5C5WMY6-F1
#
_entry.id   AF-A0A5C5WMY6-F1
#
_cell.length_a   1.000
_cell.length_b   1.000
_cell.length_c   1.000
_cell.angle_alpha   90.00
_cell.angle_beta   90.00
_cell.angle_gamma   90.00
#
_symmetry.space_group_name_H-M   'P 1'
#
loop_
_entity.id
_entity.type
_entity.pdbx_description
1 polymer ?
#
loop_
_entity_poly.entity_id
_entity_poly.type
_entity_poly.pdbx_seq_one_letter_code
_entity_poly.pdbx_strand_id
1 'polypeptide(L)'
;MIHTDSPVAILFVGALLIYGVVVAPLRHSTGLQPRPSKVFALAIVLAYIAYFRSALPLLICLWPVSLIWFPEYWGQYTGYLRGTYIDERSPPILISLLGWAFLVPLPLLVAWVSDVGL
;
A
#
# COMPACT_ATOMS: atom_id res chain seq x y z
N MET A 1 -3.73 -12.50 22.97
CA MET A 1 -5.08 -12.20 22.43
C MET A 1 -5.33 -10.71 22.60
N ILE A 2 -5.24 -9.93 21.52
CA ILE A 2 -5.56 -8.49 21.56
C ILE A 2 -7.08 -8.41 21.34
N HIS A 3 -7.83 -8.01 22.37
CA HIS A 3 -9.27 -7.76 22.25
C HIS A 3 -9.49 -6.64 21.25
N THR A 4 -10.09 -6.97 20.11
CA THR A 4 -10.27 -6.09 18.95
C THR A 4 -11.70 -5.52 18.96
N ASP A 5 -12.17 -5.04 20.12
CA ASP A 5 -13.53 -4.52 20.29
C ASP A 5 -13.58 -3.01 20.52
N SER A 6 -12.42 -2.34 20.55
CA SER A 6 -12.36 -0.89 20.71
C SER A 6 -12.40 -0.23 19.32
N PRO A 7 -13.52 0.43 18.93
CA PRO A 7 -13.60 1.13 17.66
C PRO A 7 -12.55 2.26 17.57
N VAL A 8 -12.12 2.77 18.72
CA VAL A 8 -11.06 3.78 18.84
C VAL A 8 -9.71 3.22 18.38
N ALA A 9 -9.36 1.98 18.75
CA ALA A 9 -8.10 1.37 18.32
C ALA A 9 -8.06 1.16 16.81
N ILE A 10 -9.18 0.74 16.20
CA ILE A 10 -9.29 0.58 14.75
C ILE A 10 -9.08 1.92 14.05
N LEU A 11 -9.74 2.98 14.52
CA LEU A 11 -9.57 4.33 13.97
C LEU A 11 -8.13 4.84 14.13
N PHE A 12 -7.52 4.61 15.30
CA PHE A 12 -6.15 5.04 15.57
C PHE A 12 -5.13 4.32 14.68
N VAL A 13 -5.24 3.00 14.54
CA VAL A 13 -4.39 2.20 13.65
C VAL A 13 -4.60 2.60 12.19
N GLY A 14 -5.85 2.80 11.77
CA GLY A 14 -6.17 3.29 10.43
C GLY A 14 -5.57 4.66 10.15
N ALA A 15 -5.66 5.60 11.09
CA ALA A 15 -5.07 6.93 10.98
C ALA A 15 -3.53 6.87 10.90
N LEU A 16 -2.89 6.03 11.71
CA LEU A 16 -1.44 5.79 11.66
C LEU A 16 -1.00 5.20 10.31
N LEU A 17 -1.76 4.23 9.79
CA LEU A 17 -1.51 3.66 8.46
C LEU A 17 -1.62 4.72 7.37
N ILE A 18 -2.71 5.48 7.34
CA ILE A 18 -2.90 6.57 6.37
C ILE A 18 -1.77 7.60 6.50
N TYR A 19 -1.39 7.96 7.73
CA TYR A 19 -0.31 8.90 7.96
C TYR A 19 1.03 8.37 7.43
N GLY A 20 1.43 7.15 7.79
CA GLY A 20 2.70 6.57 7.39
C GLY A 20 2.79 6.23 5.90
N VAL A 21 1.67 5.80 5.30
CA VAL A 21 1.63 5.29 3.93
C VAL A 21 1.28 6.39 2.92
N VAL A 22 0.55 7.44 3.31
CA VAL A 22 0.13 8.50 2.39
C VAL A 22 0.73 9.84 2.78
N VAL A 23 0.56 10.28 4.03
CA VAL A 23 0.94 11.64 4.45
C VAL A 23 2.45 11.82 4.51
N ALA A 24 3.18 10.87 5.10
CA ALA A 24 4.64 10.95 5.23
C ALA A 24 5.35 10.94 3.86
N PRO A 25 5.03 10.02 2.92
CA PRO A 25 5.59 10.06 1.57
C PRO A 25 5.19 11.33 0.83
N LEU A 26 3.94 11.78 0.97
CA LEU A 26 3.46 12.99 0.29
C LEU A 26 4.21 14.25 0.73
N ARG A 27 4.57 14.37 2.02
CA ARG A 27 5.38 15.49 2.53
C ARG A 27 6.79 15.50 1.97
N HIS A 28 7.35 14.32 1.69
CA HIS A 28 8.72 14.19 1.20
C HIS A 28 8.83 14.21 -0.34
N SER A 29 7.71 14.01 -1.03
CA SER A 29 7.65 13.92 -2.49
C SER A 29 7.34 15.29 -3.10
N THR A 30 8.23 15.81 -3.94
CA THR A 30 8.13 17.16 -4.53
C THR A 30 7.16 17.28 -5.72
N GLY A 31 6.29 16.30 -5.96
CA GLY A 31 5.28 16.44 -7.01
C GLY A 31 4.32 15.26 -7.16
N LEU A 32 3.02 15.54 -7.02
CA LEU A 32 1.93 14.68 -7.48
C LEU A 32 1.77 14.81 -8.99
N GLN A 33 2.77 14.38 -9.78
CA GLN A 33 2.57 14.30 -11.22
C GLN A 33 1.66 13.09 -11.54
N PRO A 34 0.50 13.30 -12.20
CA PRO A 34 -0.40 12.23 -12.57
C PRO A 34 0.22 11.47 -13.76
N ARG A 35 1.08 10.51 -13.46
CA ARG A 35 1.53 9.52 -14.46
C ARG A 35 0.39 8.53 -14.74
N PRO A 36 0.26 8.01 -15.97
CA PRO A 36 -0.79 7.05 -16.31
C PRO A 36 -0.79 5.82 -15.39
N SER A 37 0.39 5.36 -14.95
CA SER A 37 0.51 4.26 -13.97
C SER A 37 -0.22 4.54 -12.65
N LYS A 38 -0.21 5.78 -12.17
CA LYS A 38 -0.88 6.19 -10.93
C LYS A 38 -2.41 6.17 -11.10
N VAL A 39 -2.88 6.60 -12.26
CA VAL A 39 -4.31 6.57 -12.63
C VAL A 39 -4.82 5.14 -12.73
N PHE A 40 -4.06 4.26 -13.38
CA PHE A 40 -4.40 2.83 -13.47
C PHE A 40 -4.45 2.17 -12.09
N ALA A 41 -3.47 2.44 -11.21
CA ALA A 41 -3.50 1.92 -9.85
C ALA A 41 -4.76 2.39 -9.09
N LEU A 42 -5.16 3.66 -9.24
CA LEU A 42 -6.38 4.18 -8.62
C LEU A 42 -7.65 3.51 -9.18
N ALA A 43 -7.72 3.32 -10.50
CA ALA A 43 -8.85 2.64 -11.15
C ALA A 43 -9.04 1.21 -10.63
N ILE A 44 -7.93 0.49 -10.43
CA ILE A 44 -7.93 -0.87 -9.86
C ILE A 44 -8.47 -0.85 -8.42
N VAL A 45 -8.02 0.07 -7.57
CA VAL A 45 -8.53 0.22 -6.20
C VAL A 45 -10.04 0.51 -6.20
N LEU A 46 -10.51 1.41 -7.06
CA LEU A 46 -11.93 1.74 -7.19
C LEU A 46 -12.75 0.53 -7.64
N ALA A 47 -12.26 -0.25 -8.60
CA ALA A 47 -12.89 -1.48 -9.05
C ALA A 47 -13.04 -2.48 -7.87
N TYR A 48 -12.04 -2.59 -7.00
CA TYR A 48 -12.12 -3.46 -5.83
C TYR A 48 -13.12 -2.99 -4.78
N ILE A 49 -13.19 -1.69 -4.51
CA ILE A 49 -14.19 -1.15 -3.58
C ILE A 49 -15.60 -1.44 -4.11
N ALA A 50 -15.81 -1.27 -5.42
CA ALA A 50 -17.09 -1.59 -6.05
C ALA A 50 -17.42 -3.08 -5.97
N TYR A 51 -16.42 -3.97 -6.15
CA TYR A 51 -16.60 -5.42 -6.11
C TYR A 51 -16.94 -5.95 -4.70
N PHE A 52 -16.14 -5.61 -3.69
CA PHE A 52 -16.31 -6.13 -2.33
C PHE A 52 -17.36 -5.37 -1.50
N ARG A 53 -17.86 -4.23 -1.99
CA ARG A 53 -18.81 -3.34 -1.29
C ARG A 53 -18.37 -2.99 0.15
N SER A 54 -17.07 -2.97 0.38
CA SER A 54 -16.44 -2.76 1.68
C SER A 54 -15.23 -1.86 1.52
N ALA A 55 -14.90 -1.12 2.57
CA ALA A 55 -13.70 -0.28 2.64
C ALA A 55 -12.44 -1.06 3.05
N LEU A 56 -12.57 -2.32 3.48
CA LEU A 56 -11.43 -3.16 3.88
C LEU A 56 -10.35 -3.31 2.78
N PRO A 57 -10.70 -3.55 1.50
CA PRO A 57 -9.71 -3.64 0.43
C PRO A 57 -8.93 -2.34 0.23
N LEU A 58 -9.51 -1.18 0.53
CA LEU A 58 -8.83 0.11 0.42
C LEU A 58 -7.66 0.20 1.41
N LEU A 59 -7.84 -0.30 2.64
CA LEU A 59 -6.77 -0.30 3.64
C LEU A 59 -5.62 -1.25 3.25
N ILE A 60 -5.96 -2.41 2.67
CA ILE A 60 -4.97 -3.39 2.21
C ILE A 60 -4.22 -2.85 0.98
N CYS A 61 -4.94 -2.24 0.04
CA CYS A 61 -4.36 -1.70 -1.19
C CYS A 61 -3.58 -0.40 -0.97
N LEU A 62 -3.78 0.29 0.17
CA LEU A 62 -3.10 1.55 0.48
C LEU A 62 -1.58 1.41 0.42
N TRP A 63 -1.05 0.29 0.94
CA TRP A 63 0.37 0.00 0.94
C TRP A 63 0.93 -0.17 -0.48
N PRO A 64 0.44 -1.10 -1.32
CA PRO A 64 0.90 -1.24 -2.69
C PRO A 64 0.76 0.06 -3.51
N VAL A 65 -0.35 0.79 -3.32
CA VAL A 65 -0.57 2.08 -4.00
C VAL A 65 0.50 3.09 -3.62
N SER A 66 0.90 3.15 -2.35
CA SER A 66 1.97 4.04 -1.89
C SER A 66 3.32 3.70 -2.52
N LEU A 67 3.64 2.41 -2.69
CA LEU A 67 4.85 1.99 -3.39
C LEU A 67 4.86 2.44 -4.86
N ILE A 68 3.71 2.43 -5.54
CA ILE A 68 3.57 2.89 -6.93
C ILE A 68 3.62 4.43 -7.03
N TRP A 69 3.05 5.13 -6.05
CA TRP A 69 2.91 6.58 -6.09
C TRP A 69 4.14 7.33 -5.60
N PHE A 70 4.87 6.75 -4.65
CA PHE A 70 6.03 7.35 -4.01
C PHE A 70 7.25 6.41 -4.00
N PRO A 71 7.64 5.84 -5.15
CA PRO A 71 8.71 4.86 -5.19
C PRO A 71 10.06 5.42 -4.76
N GLU A 72 10.31 6.71 -4.99
CA GLU A 72 11.53 7.39 -4.56
C GLU A 72 11.61 7.48 -3.03
N TYR A 73 10.49 7.72 -2.34
CA TYR A 73 10.46 7.78 -0.88
C TYR A 73 10.79 6.43 -0.26
N TRP A 74 10.13 5.38 -0.74
CA TRP A 74 10.35 4.02 -0.22
C TRP A 74 11.71 3.45 -0.63
N GLY A 75 12.23 3.84 -1.79
CA GLY A 75 13.56 3.43 -2.26
C GLY A 75 14.72 4.11 -1.55
N GLN A 76 14.47 5.17 -0.77
CA GLN A 76 15.49 5.88 0.02
C GLN A 76 15.86 5.16 1.32
N TYR A 77 15.20 4.06 1.67
CA TYR A 77 15.59 3.30 2.86
C TYR A 77 17.02 2.76 2.73
N THR A 78 17.89 3.25 3.59
CA THR A 78 19.27 2.77 3.79
C THR A 78 19.45 2.49 5.27
N GLY A 79 19.99 1.34 5.65
CA GLY A 79 20.10 0.94 7.04
C GLY A 79 20.17 -0.56 7.25
N TYR A 80 20.11 -0.99 8.50
CA TYR A 80 20.15 -2.41 8.85
C TYR A 80 18.78 -3.07 8.67
N LEU A 81 18.74 -4.16 7.91
CA LEU A 81 17.57 -4.99 7.71
C LEU A 81 17.99 -6.44 7.99
N ARG A 82 17.53 -6.98 9.12
CA ARG A 82 17.81 -8.37 9.55
C ARG A 82 19.31 -8.76 9.55
N GLY A 83 20.19 -7.83 9.94
CA GLY A 83 21.63 -8.06 10.05
C GLY A 83 22.42 -7.78 8.77
N THR A 84 21.76 -7.53 7.64
CA THR A 84 22.40 -7.02 6.43
C THR A 84 22.27 -5.50 6.38
N TYR A 85 23.37 -4.81 6.11
CA TYR A 85 23.35 -3.36 5.90
C TYR A 85 23.02 -3.08 4.44
N ILE A 86 21.97 -2.29 4.21
CA ILE A 86 21.62 -1.77 2.90
C ILE A 86 22.29 -0.39 2.79
N ASP A 87 23.37 -0.33 2.04
CA ASP A 87 24.16 0.86 1.74
C ASP A 87 23.66 1.60 0.50
N GLU A 88 23.01 0.89 -0.43
CA GLU A 88 22.49 1.46 -1.67
C GLU A 88 20.99 1.71 -1.65
N ARG A 89 20.57 2.80 -2.30
CA ARG A 89 19.16 3.12 -2.51
C ARG A 89 18.55 2.16 -3.53
N SER A 90 17.34 1.69 -3.24
CA SER A 90 16.62 0.85 -4.18
C SER A 90 16.14 1.67 -5.39
N PRO A 91 16.31 1.16 -6.64
CA PRO A 91 15.81 1.84 -7.82
C PRO A 91 14.29 2.08 -7.73
N PRO A 92 13.78 3.30 -8.01
CA PRO A 92 12.35 3.60 -7.91
C PRO A 92 11.47 2.69 -8.78
N ILE A 93 12.00 2.24 -9.92
CA ILE A 93 11.28 1.31 -10.79
C ILE A 93 11.02 -0.05 -10.13
N LEU A 94 11.98 -0.55 -9.33
CA LEU A 94 11.85 -1.81 -8.62
C LEU A 94 10.78 -1.72 -7.53
N ILE A 95 10.76 -0.59 -6.82
CA ILE A 95 9.76 -0.31 -5.79
C ILE A 95 8.36 -0.19 -6.41
N SER A 96 8.24 0.49 -7.55
CA SER A 96 6.98 0.58 -8.28
C SER A 96 6.49 -0.79 -8.74
N LEU A 97 7.38 -1.61 -9.30
CA LEU A 97 7.07 -2.98 -9.73
C LEU A 97 6.63 -3.85 -8.56
N LEU A 98 7.26 -3.70 -7.40
CA LEU A 98 6.84 -4.38 -6.17
C LEU A 98 5.41 -3.98 -5.78
N GLY A 99 5.09 -2.68 -5.84
CA GLY A 99 3.73 -2.20 -5.62
C GLY A 99 2.72 -2.84 -6.57
N TRP A 100 3.05 -2.96 -7.86
CA TRP A 100 2.21 -3.65 -8.85
C TRP A 100 2.07 -5.16 -8.58
N ALA A 101 3.18 -5.80 -8.22
CA ALA A 101 3.23 -7.22 -7.89
C ALA A 101 2.39 -7.56 -6.65
N PHE A 102 2.11 -6.60 -5.78
CA PHE A 102 1.14 -6.77 -4.70
C PHE A 102 -0.27 -6.36 -5.14
N LEU A 103 -0.43 -5.25 -5.87
CA LEU A 103 -1.74 -4.70 -6.22
C LEU A 103 -2.58 -5.64 -7.10
N VAL A 104 -1.97 -6.42 -8.00
CA VAL A 104 -2.68 -7.29 -8.94
C VAL A 104 -3.08 -8.65 -8.34
N PRO A 105 -2.17 -9.42 -7.69
CA PRO A 105 -2.52 -10.75 -7.19
C PRO A 105 -3.18 -10.75 -5.82
N LEU A 106 -2.91 -9.79 -4.92
CA LEU A 106 -3.56 -9.77 -3.59
C LEU A 106 -5.09 -9.81 -3.70
N PRO A 107 -5.72 -8.99 -4.54
CA PRO A 107 -7.17 -8.94 -4.58
C PRO A 107 -7.78 -10.15 -5.28
N LEU A 108 -7.05 -10.72 -6.27
CA LEU A 108 -7.41 -12.01 -6.85
C LEU A 108 -7.40 -13.11 -5.79
N LEU A 109 -6.38 -13.10 -4.92
CA LEU A 109 -6.25 -14.03 -3.81
C LEU A 109 -7.35 -13.82 -2.78
N VAL A 110 -7.67 -12.58 -2.41
CA VAL A 110 -8.79 -12.27 -1.48
C VAL A 110 -10.13 -12.73 -2.07
N ALA A 111 -10.38 -12.46 -3.35
CA ALA A 111 -11.60 -12.89 -4.03
C ALA A 111 -11.69 -14.43 -4.05
N TRP A 112 -10.59 -15.10 -4.41
CA TRP A 112 -10.51 -16.56 -4.41
C TRP A 112 -10.75 -17.14 -3.01
N VAL A 113 -10.11 -16.59 -1.96
CA VAL A 113 -10.34 -17.03 -0.57
C VAL A 113 -11.79 -16.81 -0.14
N SER A 114 -12.39 -15.68 -0.50
CA SER A 114 -13.79 -15.39 -0.15
C SER A 114 -14.80 -16.31 -0.85
N ASP A 115 -14.48 -16.79 -2.06
CA ASP A 115 -15.31 -17.74 -2.82
C ASP A 115 -15.17 -19.17 -2.29
N VAL A 116 -13.99 -19.51 -1.76
CA VAL A 116 -13.68 -20.83 -1.17
C VAL A 116 -14.32 -21.02 0.24
N GLY A 117 -14.87 -19.97 0.84
CA GLY A 117 -15.74 -20.07 2.02
C GLY A 117 -15.04 -20.55 3.31
N LEU A 118 -13.83 -20.04 3.57
CA LEU A 118 -13.12 -20.22 4.86
C LEU A 118 -13.45 -19.10 5.86
#